data_AF-A0A7S0UNV0-F1
#
_entry.id   AF-A0A7S0UNV0-F1
#
_cell.length_a   1.000
_cell.length_b   1.000
_cell.length_c   1.000
_cell.angle_alpha   90.00
_cell.angle_beta   90.00
_cell.angle_gamma   90.00
#
_symmetry.space_group_name_H-M   'P 1'
#
loop_
_entity.id
_entity.type
_entity.pdbx_description
1 polymer ?
#
loop_
_entity_poly.entity_id
_entity_poly.type
_entity_poly.pdbx_seq_one_letter_code
_entity_poly.pdbx_strand_id
1 'polypeptide(L)'
;MAATSNNPWMKQPETAPIFRQKGGMSSRRSSLESVGGLSRRSLGGDSRRQSLGASSIHSMVSASSNHTHSHNSGSKNPITNDVKLSILVHEKLQTIKKYKQFQRWKCKFLDRFETYLSQSGMEPARDASRQLQVHLETCLKRASVVLDRIDAGDLSPISQRRTVKAARALKEFEMSLELCRAELEELVPAKQIDEKRKRYTKFHVGASLIRDGFPQFVAMKELEEHVHAISDRTYDLETDYDNLNKQERELFCQYKTQVARFCDVMSDLDLYDIMLTCVEFLHPPENDDDDDTEELTIFVKRYQRYNNQQGVIKRTYSNGTDTTNSETDSDNEPSFRGDEEDSGVMSVPPVLAVKLDVEDSETLANVAYLVAQDLGFHLKPQDALDISSQLTIRHGNENVVKKPKTTTLRQLGIEHGDVLTLELAMMPVKVRQIMENGVRVDLNVLVDPKGTIRDLKFAVE
;
A
#
# COMPACT_ATOMS: atom_id res chain seq x y z
N MET A 1 -6.68 51.80 10.68
CA MET A 1 -7.46 50.62 10.24
C MET A 1 -6.85 50.11 8.95
N ALA A 2 -5.98 49.12 9.04
CA ALA A 2 -5.51 48.31 7.92
C ALA A 2 -5.21 46.93 8.52
N ALA A 3 -5.98 45.92 8.11
CA ALA A 3 -5.86 44.56 8.60
C ALA A 3 -4.83 43.81 7.76
N THR A 4 -3.69 43.47 8.35
CA THR A 4 -2.73 42.52 7.80
C THR A 4 -3.23 41.10 8.05
N SER A 5 -3.56 40.41 6.96
CA SER A 5 -3.87 38.98 6.91
C SER A 5 -2.60 38.17 7.16
N ASN A 6 -2.54 37.48 8.31
CA ASN A 6 -1.51 36.49 8.63
C ASN A 6 -1.98 35.10 8.15
N ASN A 7 -1.31 34.55 7.14
CA ASN A 7 -1.58 33.21 6.63
C ASN A 7 -0.53 32.23 7.21
N PRO A 8 -0.87 31.18 7.98
CA PRO A 8 0.11 30.40 8.76
C PRO A 8 0.80 29.22 8.04
N TRP A 9 0.59 29.01 6.74
CA TRP A 9 0.88 27.72 6.08
C TRP A 9 2.11 27.67 5.14
N MET A 10 3.08 28.57 5.32
CA MET A 10 4.39 28.43 4.67
C MET A 10 5.51 28.48 5.71
N LYS A 11 5.73 27.36 6.41
CA LYS A 11 7.07 27.06 6.90
C LYS A 11 7.76 26.27 5.80
N GLN A 12 8.72 26.90 5.13
CA GLN A 12 9.62 26.20 4.21
C GLN A 12 10.35 25.10 4.99
N PRO A 13 10.50 23.88 4.45
CA PRO A 13 11.40 22.91 5.02
C PRO A 13 12.83 23.45 4.89
N GLU A 14 13.56 23.46 6.00
CA GLU A 14 15.00 23.72 6.00
C GLU A 14 15.65 22.76 4.99
N THR A 15 16.36 23.36 4.04
CA THR A 15 17.10 22.68 2.97
C THR A 15 17.94 21.54 3.54
N ALA A 16 17.61 20.31 3.15
CA ALA A 16 18.47 19.15 3.36
C ALA A 16 19.84 19.38 2.69
N PRO A 17 20.94 18.85 3.26
CA PRO A 17 22.27 19.07 2.70
C PRO A 17 22.39 18.42 1.32
N ILE A 18 22.62 19.25 0.31
CA ILE A 18 22.95 18.86 -1.06
C ILE A 18 24.27 18.08 -1.03
N PHE A 19 24.18 16.75 -1.11
CA PHE A 19 25.33 15.88 -1.30
C PHE A 19 25.85 16.02 -2.74
N ARG A 20 26.78 16.94 -2.94
CA ARG A 20 27.55 17.08 -4.18
C ARG A 20 28.41 15.82 -4.39
N GLN A 21 27.99 14.92 -5.26
CA GLN A 21 28.87 13.86 -5.77
C GLN A 21 30.05 14.48 -6.52
N LYS A 22 31.26 14.37 -5.94
CA LYS A 22 32.51 14.58 -6.67
C LYS A 22 32.75 13.38 -7.58
N GLY A 23 32.42 13.51 -8.85
CA GLY A 23 32.82 12.56 -9.89
C GLY A 23 34.34 12.52 -10.05
N GLY A 24 34.98 11.50 -9.48
CA GLY A 24 36.38 11.19 -9.72
C GLY A 24 36.55 10.63 -11.13
N MET A 25 37.08 11.44 -12.05
CA MET A 25 37.49 10.98 -13.38
C MET A 25 38.69 10.03 -13.26
N SER A 26 38.46 8.73 -13.37
CA SER A 26 39.54 7.76 -13.60
C SER A 26 39.67 7.49 -15.09
N SER A 27 40.69 8.11 -15.69
CA SER A 27 41.14 7.83 -17.06
C SER A 27 41.68 6.40 -17.13
N ARG A 28 40.98 5.50 -17.84
CA ARG A 28 41.59 4.29 -18.40
C ARG A 28 41.80 4.46 -19.89
N ARG A 29 43.06 4.69 -20.24
CA ARG A 29 43.61 4.46 -21.59
C ARG A 29 43.54 2.96 -21.88
N SER A 30 42.92 2.59 -23.00
CA SER A 30 43.24 1.36 -23.71
C SER A 30 43.58 1.70 -25.14
N SER A 31 44.79 1.28 -25.51
CA SER A 31 45.49 1.52 -26.75
C SER A 31 45.06 0.52 -27.83
N LEU A 32 45.00 1.02 -29.06
CA LEU A 32 45.30 0.36 -30.35
C LEU A 32 44.77 -1.06 -30.60
N GLU A 33 43.88 -1.18 -31.60
CA GLU A 33 44.14 -2.07 -32.72
C GLU A 33 43.42 -1.58 -33.99
N SER A 34 44.12 -1.73 -35.11
CA SER A 34 43.86 -1.15 -36.42
C SER A 34 43.68 -2.29 -37.42
N VAL A 35 42.53 -2.37 -38.09
CA VAL A 35 42.33 -2.99 -39.43
C VAL A 35 41.05 -2.32 -39.97
N GLY A 36 41.05 -1.47 -40.99
CA GLY A 36 41.35 -1.77 -42.40
C GLY A 36 40.04 -2.05 -43.15
N GLY A 37 39.68 -1.24 -44.16
CA GLY A 37 38.61 -1.62 -45.10
C GLY A 37 37.79 -0.47 -45.70
N LEU A 38 38.25 0.02 -46.85
CA LEU A 38 37.51 0.89 -47.78
C LEU A 38 36.27 0.18 -48.34
N SER A 39 35.14 0.89 -48.48
CA SER A 39 34.30 0.75 -49.68
C SER A 39 33.35 1.94 -49.87
N ARG A 40 33.55 2.65 -50.98
CA ARG A 40 32.66 3.67 -51.55
C ARG A 40 31.54 3.00 -52.34
N ARG A 41 30.31 3.54 -52.28
CA ARG A 41 29.30 3.68 -53.36
C ARG A 41 28.17 4.54 -52.77
N SER A 42 27.91 5.77 -53.21
CA SER A 42 27.37 6.22 -54.50
C SER A 42 25.83 6.14 -54.57
N LEU A 43 25.23 7.33 -54.60
CA LEU A 43 24.09 7.79 -55.41
C LEU A 43 22.68 7.18 -55.22
N GLY A 44 21.75 8.07 -54.88
CA GLY A 44 20.58 8.35 -55.73
C GLY A 44 19.27 7.72 -55.31
N GLY A 45 18.19 8.51 -55.32
CA GLY A 45 16.83 7.96 -55.37
C GLY A 45 15.74 8.85 -54.75
N ASP A 46 15.35 9.89 -55.47
CA ASP A 46 14.01 10.48 -55.40
C ASP A 46 12.92 9.41 -55.51
N SER A 47 11.81 9.53 -54.75
CA SER A 47 10.45 9.66 -55.30
C SER A 47 9.32 9.27 -54.33
N ARG A 48 8.31 10.16 -54.34
CA ARG A 48 6.85 9.89 -54.38
C ARG A 48 6.10 9.38 -53.15
N ARG A 49 5.31 10.33 -52.61
CA ARG A 49 3.86 10.26 -52.31
C ARG A 49 3.11 9.08 -52.92
N GLN A 50 2.36 8.34 -52.10
CA GLN A 50 0.97 7.85 -52.31
C GLN A 50 0.33 7.71 -50.91
N SER A 51 -0.72 8.46 -50.56
CA SER A 51 -2.13 8.27 -50.92
C SER A 51 -2.79 7.08 -50.21
N LEU A 52 -3.68 7.44 -49.27
CA LEU A 52 -4.97 6.86 -48.90
C LEU A 52 -5.26 5.40 -49.33
N GLY A 53 -5.54 4.56 -48.32
CA GLY A 53 -6.22 3.29 -48.49
C GLY A 53 -6.99 2.94 -47.23
N ALA A 54 -8.26 3.34 -47.19
CA ALA A 54 -9.24 2.76 -46.28
C ALA A 54 -9.43 1.28 -46.64
N SER A 55 -9.43 0.40 -45.65
CA SER A 55 -9.87 -0.98 -45.84
C SER A 55 -10.54 -1.48 -44.57
N SER A 56 -11.78 -1.88 -44.79
CA SER A 56 -12.74 -2.39 -43.84
C SER A 56 -12.67 -3.92 -43.81
N ILE A 57 -13.19 -4.50 -42.73
CA ILE A 57 -13.62 -5.90 -42.54
C ILE A 57 -12.50 -6.94 -42.33
N HIS A 58 -12.44 -7.54 -41.14
CA HIS A 58 -12.70 -8.97 -40.95
C HIS A 58 -12.97 -9.33 -39.48
N SER A 59 -14.08 -10.05 -39.31
CA SER A 59 -14.53 -10.73 -38.10
C SER A 59 -13.47 -11.61 -37.45
N MET A 60 -13.44 -11.64 -36.12
CA MET A 60 -13.00 -12.80 -35.36
C MET A 60 -13.99 -13.13 -34.24
N VAL A 61 -14.12 -14.44 -34.07
CA VAL A 61 -15.05 -15.20 -33.25
C VAL A 61 -14.51 -15.32 -31.82
N SER A 62 -15.42 -15.62 -30.89
CA SER A 62 -15.17 -16.29 -29.59
C SER A 62 -14.74 -15.42 -28.40
N ALA A 63 -15.61 -15.34 -27.39
CA ALA A 63 -15.52 -16.18 -26.20
C ALA A 63 -16.45 -15.62 -25.11
N SER A 64 -17.52 -16.37 -24.83
CA SER A 64 -18.35 -16.17 -23.65
C SER A 64 -17.52 -16.41 -22.40
N SER A 65 -17.11 -15.33 -21.74
CA SER A 65 -16.52 -15.35 -20.40
C SER A 65 -17.55 -14.81 -19.42
N ASN A 66 -17.86 -15.62 -18.41
CA ASN A 66 -18.77 -15.28 -17.33
C ASN A 66 -18.21 -14.07 -16.56
N HIS A 67 -18.80 -12.90 -16.79
CA HIS A 67 -18.50 -11.70 -16.02
C HIS A 67 -19.15 -11.77 -14.65
N THR A 68 -18.32 -11.98 -13.63
CA THR A 68 -18.57 -11.56 -12.26
C THR A 68 -18.94 -10.08 -12.23
N HIS A 69 -19.99 -9.77 -11.47
CA HIS A 69 -20.60 -8.45 -11.26
C HIS A 69 -19.60 -7.28 -11.23
N SER A 70 -19.48 -6.56 -12.34
CA SER A 70 -18.87 -5.24 -12.41
C SER A 70 -19.84 -4.24 -11.78
N HIS A 71 -19.84 -4.16 -10.45
CA HIS A 71 -20.56 -3.13 -9.72
C HIS A 71 -20.08 -1.73 -10.13
N ASN A 72 -21.08 -0.89 -10.37
CA ASN A 72 -21.02 0.53 -10.71
C ASN A 72 -19.99 1.28 -9.82
N SER A 73 -18.78 1.47 -10.37
CA SER A 73 -17.56 1.83 -9.62
C SER A 73 -17.29 3.32 -9.76
N GLY A 74 -18.00 4.13 -8.95
CA GLY A 74 -17.34 5.34 -8.45
C GLY A 74 -16.11 4.85 -7.70
N SER A 75 -14.91 5.13 -8.21
CA SER A 75 -13.67 4.52 -7.74
C SER A 75 -13.41 4.91 -6.29
N LYS A 76 -13.95 4.15 -5.34
CA LYS A 76 -13.75 4.43 -3.92
C LYS A 76 -12.28 4.18 -3.61
N ASN A 77 -11.62 5.11 -2.93
CA ASN A 77 -10.21 4.99 -2.59
C ASN A 77 -9.97 3.70 -1.76
N PRO A 78 -9.15 2.73 -2.21
CA PRO A 78 -8.92 1.50 -1.45
C PRO A 78 -8.41 1.76 -0.02
N ILE A 79 -7.62 2.81 0.18
CA ILE A 79 -7.03 3.15 1.48
C ILE A 79 -8.11 3.53 2.50
N THR A 80 -9.13 4.28 2.08
CA THR A 80 -10.20 4.71 2.99
C THR A 80 -11.24 3.62 3.28
N ASN A 81 -11.37 2.62 2.40
CA ASN A 81 -12.33 1.53 2.58
C ASN A 81 -11.75 0.33 3.32
N ASP A 82 -10.43 0.14 3.31
CA ASP A 82 -9.76 -0.93 4.03
C ASP A 82 -9.08 -0.40 5.29
N VAL A 83 -9.61 -0.77 6.45
CA VAL A 83 -9.08 -0.39 7.77
C VAL A 83 -7.60 -0.79 7.91
N LYS A 84 -7.17 -1.92 7.33
CA LYS A 84 -5.77 -2.35 7.39
C LYS A 84 -4.86 -1.43 6.56
N LEU A 85 -5.29 -1.04 5.35
CA LEU A 85 -4.55 -0.06 4.55
C LEU A 85 -4.51 1.29 5.23
N SER A 86 -5.63 1.73 5.80
CA SER A 86 -5.72 3.00 6.55
C SER A 86 -4.73 3.03 7.73
N ILE A 87 -4.63 1.95 8.51
CA ILE A 87 -3.65 1.82 9.60
C ILE A 87 -2.21 1.88 9.05
N LEU A 88 -1.93 1.15 7.96
CA LEU A 88 -0.59 1.15 7.35
C LEU A 88 -0.16 2.56 6.92
N VAL A 89 -1.07 3.35 6.35
CA VAL A 89 -0.77 4.69 5.82
C VAL A 89 -0.76 5.74 6.94
N HIS A 90 -1.82 5.86 7.73
CA HIS A 90 -2.00 7.00 8.63
C HIS A 90 -1.40 6.80 10.03
N GLU A 91 -1.23 5.56 10.47
CA GLU A 91 -0.62 5.28 11.79
C GLU A 91 0.84 4.84 11.65
N LYS A 92 1.11 3.88 10.74
CA LYS A 92 2.42 3.22 10.71
C LYS A 92 3.47 3.96 9.91
N LEU A 93 3.12 4.53 8.77
CA LEU A 93 4.09 5.19 7.90
C LEU A 93 4.93 6.23 8.66
N GLN A 94 4.30 7.04 9.52
CA GLN A 94 4.95 8.08 10.32
C GLN A 94 5.89 7.54 11.42
N THR A 95 5.74 6.27 11.80
CA THR A 95 6.58 5.62 12.83
C THR A 95 7.84 5.00 12.25
N ILE A 96 7.91 4.83 10.93
CA ILE A 96 9.03 4.17 10.25
C ILE A 96 10.22 5.12 10.18
N LYS A 97 11.35 4.69 10.75
CA LYS A 97 12.60 5.47 10.77
C LYS A 97 13.76 4.76 10.07
N LYS A 98 13.61 3.49 9.74
CA LYS A 98 14.67 2.63 9.21
C LYS A 98 14.32 2.13 7.82
N TYR A 99 15.34 2.00 6.96
CA TYR A 99 15.15 1.56 5.57
C TYR A 99 14.54 0.16 5.48
N LYS A 100 15.05 -0.80 6.27
CA LYS A 100 14.50 -2.17 6.28
C LYS A 100 13.03 -2.22 6.73
N GLN A 101 12.66 -1.42 7.73
CA GLN A 101 11.26 -1.30 8.18
C GLN A 101 10.39 -0.72 7.06
N PHE A 102 10.87 0.30 6.37
CA PHE A 102 10.19 0.88 5.21
C PHE A 102 9.99 -0.15 4.08
N GLN A 103 11.01 -0.94 3.72
CA GLN A 103 10.87 -1.96 2.67
C GLN A 103 9.84 -3.04 3.04
N ARG A 104 9.82 -3.50 4.30
CA ARG A 104 8.80 -4.44 4.78
C ARG A 104 7.41 -3.83 4.73
N TRP A 105 7.26 -2.62 5.24
CA TRP A 105 6.00 -1.87 5.17
C TRP A 105 5.53 -1.71 3.73
N LYS A 106 6.42 -1.32 2.81
CA LYS A 106 6.14 -1.13 1.39
C LYS A 106 5.64 -2.43 0.75
N CYS A 107 6.29 -3.56 1.02
CA CYS A 107 5.81 -4.87 0.56
C CYS A 107 4.42 -5.19 1.12
N LYS A 108 4.20 -5.08 2.44
CA LYS A 108 2.89 -5.33 3.08
C LYS A 108 1.78 -4.42 2.51
N PHE A 109 2.08 -3.14 2.35
CA PHE A 109 1.17 -2.16 1.76
C PHE A 109 0.81 -2.56 0.32
N LEU A 110 1.82 -2.84 -0.53
CA LEU A 110 1.58 -3.21 -1.92
C LEU A 110 0.84 -4.54 -2.06
N ASP A 111 1.21 -5.56 -1.30
CA ASP A 111 0.55 -6.88 -1.31
C ASP A 111 -0.94 -6.73 -1.02
N ARG A 112 -1.32 -5.87 -0.07
CA ARG A 112 -2.71 -5.60 0.27
C ARG A 112 -3.38 -4.67 -0.75
N PHE A 113 -2.73 -3.57 -1.12
CA PHE A 113 -3.27 -2.55 -2.03
C PHE A 113 -3.55 -3.13 -3.42
N GLU A 114 -2.67 -4.00 -3.91
CA GLU A 114 -2.80 -4.65 -5.22
C GLU A 114 -3.93 -5.68 -5.27
N THR A 115 -4.45 -6.17 -4.14
CA THR A 115 -5.65 -7.01 -4.14
C THR A 115 -6.90 -6.28 -4.68
N TYR A 116 -6.89 -4.94 -4.64
CA TYR A 116 -7.94 -4.09 -5.21
C TYR A 116 -7.72 -3.74 -6.68
N LEU A 117 -6.58 -4.13 -7.24
CA LEU A 117 -6.15 -3.76 -8.59
C LEU A 117 -6.23 -4.95 -9.54
N SER A 118 -6.57 -4.65 -10.80
CA SER A 118 -6.57 -5.67 -11.83
C SER A 118 -5.15 -5.89 -12.34
N GLN A 119 -4.70 -7.15 -12.41
CA GLN A 119 -3.37 -7.48 -12.92
C GLN A 119 -3.14 -6.94 -14.35
N SER A 120 -4.19 -6.88 -15.18
CA SER A 120 -4.12 -6.36 -16.54
C SER A 120 -3.82 -4.86 -16.63
N GLY A 121 -4.14 -4.09 -15.59
CA GLY A 121 -3.87 -2.65 -15.54
C GLY A 121 -2.49 -2.30 -14.97
N MET A 122 -1.82 -3.24 -14.31
CA MET A 122 -0.52 -2.99 -13.67
C MET A 122 0.60 -2.78 -14.67
N GLU A 123 0.68 -3.60 -15.72
CA GLU A 123 1.75 -3.48 -16.72
C GLU A 123 1.65 -2.20 -17.55
N PRO A 124 0.47 -1.81 -18.09
CA PRO A 124 0.31 -0.53 -18.78
C PRO A 124 0.64 0.70 -17.90
N ALA A 125 0.28 0.66 -16.61
CA ALA A 125 0.61 1.74 -15.67
C ALA A 125 2.12 1.85 -15.42
N ARG A 126 2.81 0.71 -15.33
CA ARG A 126 4.25 0.63 -15.21
C ARG A 126 4.96 1.14 -16.45
N ASP A 127 4.51 0.75 -17.64
CA ASP A 127 5.08 1.24 -18.90
C ASP A 127 4.94 2.75 -19.05
N ALA A 128 3.76 3.31 -18.72
CA ALA A 128 3.55 4.75 -18.71
C ALA A 128 4.49 5.46 -17.71
N SER A 129 4.66 4.90 -16.51
CA SER A 129 5.55 5.46 -15.48
C SER A 129 7.03 5.42 -15.91
N ARG A 130 7.45 4.37 -16.61
CA ARG A 130 8.81 4.26 -17.18
C ARG A 130 9.02 5.21 -18.36
N GLN A 131 8.02 5.37 -19.22
CA GLN A 131 8.08 6.30 -20.33
C GLN A 131 8.27 7.74 -19.84
N LEU A 132 7.50 8.16 -18.82
CA LEU A 132 7.70 9.46 -18.18
C LEU A 132 9.13 9.61 -17.64
N GLN A 133 9.67 8.60 -16.95
CA GLN A 133 11.04 8.63 -16.43
C GLN A 133 12.08 8.89 -17.54
N VAL A 134 11.97 8.19 -18.67
CA VAL A 134 12.88 8.38 -19.82
C VAL A 134 12.81 9.81 -20.36
N HIS A 135 11.61 10.39 -20.43
CA HIS A 135 11.43 11.76 -20.88
C HIS A 135 12.03 12.76 -19.89
N LEU A 136 11.79 12.58 -18.58
CA LEU A 136 12.37 13.41 -17.52
C LEU A 136 13.89 13.41 -17.56
N GLU A 137 14.53 12.23 -17.62
CA GLU A 137 16.00 12.12 -17.71
C GLU A 137 16.56 12.79 -18.98
N THR A 138 15.86 12.67 -20.11
CA THR A 138 16.24 13.34 -21.35
C THR A 138 16.13 14.87 -21.21
N CYS A 139 15.07 15.34 -20.57
CA CYS A 139 14.84 16.76 -20.33
C CYS A 139 15.88 17.34 -19.37
N LEU A 140 16.20 16.65 -18.27
CA LEU A 140 17.27 17.01 -17.33
C LEU A 140 18.62 17.18 -18.03
N LYS A 141 19.03 16.21 -18.86
CA LYS A 141 20.28 16.30 -19.63
C LYS A 141 20.31 17.54 -20.53
N ARG A 142 19.18 17.88 -21.17
CA ARG A 142 19.08 19.08 -22.02
C ARG A 142 19.08 20.37 -21.19
N ALA A 143 18.44 20.37 -20.03
CA ALA A 143 18.45 21.48 -19.09
C ALA A 143 19.87 21.80 -18.63
N SER A 144 20.67 20.79 -18.28
CA SER A 144 22.09 20.95 -17.93
C SER A 144 22.89 21.60 -19.06
N VAL A 145 22.66 21.20 -20.32
CA VAL A 145 23.32 21.83 -21.47
C VAL A 145 22.94 23.31 -21.63
N VAL A 146 21.70 23.69 -21.32
CA VAL A 146 21.27 25.10 -21.32
C VAL A 146 21.96 25.88 -20.19
N LEU A 147 22.02 25.31 -18.99
CA LEU A 147 22.72 25.90 -17.84
C LEU A 147 24.21 26.11 -18.14
N ASP A 148 24.89 25.13 -18.74
CA ASP A 148 26.29 25.26 -19.18
C ASP A 148 26.48 26.43 -20.18
N ARG A 149 25.48 26.68 -21.04
CA ARG A 149 25.50 27.83 -21.98
C ARG A 149 25.28 29.16 -21.27
N ILE A 150 24.43 29.19 -20.25
CA ILE A 150 24.24 30.38 -19.40
C ILE A 150 25.54 30.67 -18.64
N ASP A 151 26.19 29.65 -18.06
CA ASP A 151 27.48 29.76 -17.36
C ASP A 151 28.60 30.27 -18.27
N ALA A 152 28.60 29.85 -19.53
CA ALA A 152 29.54 30.35 -20.54
C ALA A 152 29.27 31.80 -21.02
N GLY A 153 28.17 32.42 -20.57
CA GLY A 153 27.73 33.74 -21.04
C GLY A 153 27.19 33.73 -22.47
N ASP A 154 26.84 32.55 -23.01
CA ASP A 154 26.25 32.41 -24.35
C ASP A 154 24.74 32.76 -24.37
N LEU A 155 24.12 32.86 -23.18
CA LEU A 155 22.74 33.25 -22.93
C LEU A 155 22.65 34.22 -21.73
N SER A 156 23.37 35.34 -21.81
CA SER A 156 23.50 36.31 -20.71
C SER A 156 22.60 37.53 -20.95
N PRO A 157 21.74 37.91 -19.99
CA PRO A 157 20.84 39.04 -20.18
C PRO A 157 21.57 40.38 -20.08
N ILE A 158 22.59 40.48 -19.22
CA ILE A 158 23.45 41.67 -19.04
C ILE A 158 24.15 42.06 -20.36
N SER A 159 24.69 41.06 -21.07
CA SER A 159 25.38 41.30 -22.35
C SER A 159 24.44 41.30 -23.55
N GLN A 160 23.13 41.09 -23.33
CA GLN A 160 22.11 40.89 -24.36
C GLN A 160 22.54 39.87 -25.43
N ARG A 161 23.32 38.87 -25.01
CA ARG A 161 23.96 37.91 -25.90
C ARG A 161 23.17 36.60 -25.88
N ARG A 162 22.57 36.28 -27.04
CA ARG A 162 21.95 34.98 -27.33
C ARG A 162 22.63 34.35 -28.54
N THR A 163 23.59 33.45 -28.29
CA THR A 163 24.29 32.77 -29.39
C THR A 163 23.37 31.77 -30.09
N VAL A 164 23.66 31.46 -31.36
CA VAL A 164 22.92 30.41 -32.10
C VAL A 164 23.01 29.05 -31.40
N LYS A 165 24.15 28.73 -30.76
CA LYS A 165 24.34 27.48 -30.02
C LYS A 165 23.44 27.43 -28.78
N ALA A 166 23.38 28.51 -28.01
CA ALA A 166 22.49 28.60 -26.85
C ALA A 166 21.01 28.57 -27.26
N ALA A 167 20.63 29.31 -28.29
CA ALA A 167 19.26 29.29 -28.82
C ALA A 167 18.82 27.90 -29.29
N ARG A 168 19.74 27.15 -29.93
CA ARG A 168 19.46 25.76 -30.33
C ARG A 168 19.31 24.83 -29.13
N ALA A 169 20.19 24.92 -28.14
CA ALA A 169 20.10 24.11 -26.92
C ALA A 169 18.78 24.38 -26.15
N LEU A 170 18.40 25.66 -26.04
CA LEU A 170 17.14 26.06 -25.42
C LEU A 170 15.93 25.50 -26.16
N LYS A 171 15.90 25.58 -27.49
CA LYS A 171 14.84 24.97 -28.31
C LYS A 171 14.75 23.46 -28.15
N GLU A 172 15.89 22.76 -28.09
CA GLU A 172 15.91 21.31 -27.84
C GLU A 172 15.39 20.98 -26.44
N PHE A 173 15.72 21.80 -25.43
CA PHE A 173 15.18 21.68 -24.08
C PHE A 173 13.67 21.90 -24.04
N GLU A 174 13.15 22.99 -24.63
CA GLU A 174 11.71 23.29 -24.74
C GLU A 174 10.92 22.13 -25.34
N MET A 175 11.40 21.57 -26.46
CA MET A 175 10.75 20.43 -27.10
C MET A 175 10.67 19.21 -26.16
N SER A 176 11.72 18.97 -25.37
CA SER A 176 11.69 17.89 -24.37
C SER A 176 10.78 18.20 -23.19
N LEU A 177 10.74 19.46 -22.74
CA LEU A 177 9.90 19.90 -21.64
C LEU A 177 8.42 19.80 -21.99
N GLU A 178 8.04 20.17 -23.22
CA GLU A 178 6.69 20.01 -23.76
C GLU A 178 6.26 18.53 -23.75
N LEU A 179 7.14 17.62 -24.19
CA LEU A 179 6.87 16.19 -24.14
C LEU A 179 6.71 15.68 -22.70
N CYS A 180 7.58 16.08 -21.77
CA CYS A 180 7.45 15.72 -20.36
C CYS A 180 6.14 16.22 -19.76
N ARG A 181 5.75 17.46 -20.08
CA ARG A 181 4.50 18.08 -19.62
C ARG A 181 3.28 17.30 -20.11
N ALA A 182 3.26 16.94 -21.40
CA ALA A 182 2.19 16.16 -21.99
C ALA A 182 2.10 14.75 -21.37
N GLU A 183 3.23 14.06 -21.22
CA GLU A 183 3.28 12.73 -20.59
C GLU A 183 2.86 12.77 -19.11
N LEU A 184 3.22 13.81 -18.37
CA LEU A 184 2.80 13.99 -16.98
C LEU A 184 1.29 14.23 -16.86
N GLU A 185 0.72 15.05 -17.75
CA GLU A 185 -0.73 15.27 -17.83
C GLU A 185 -1.49 13.98 -18.16
N GLU A 186 -0.88 13.15 -19.00
CA GLU A 186 -1.43 11.90 -19.45
C GLU A 186 -1.27 10.77 -18.43
N LEU A 187 -0.25 10.80 -17.57
CA LEU A 187 0.08 9.70 -16.68
C LEU A 187 -1.07 9.35 -15.72
N VAL A 188 -1.75 10.37 -15.16
CA VAL A 188 -2.85 10.13 -14.21
C VAL A 188 -4.21 10.38 -14.87
N PRO A 189 -4.98 9.33 -15.20
CA PRO A 189 -6.28 9.51 -15.83
C PRO A 189 -7.26 10.20 -14.88
N ALA A 190 -7.70 11.40 -15.25
CA ALA A 190 -8.63 12.20 -14.45
C ALA A 190 -10.08 11.71 -14.57
N LYS A 191 -10.44 11.09 -15.70
CA LYS A 191 -11.82 10.64 -16.00
C LYS A 191 -11.85 9.15 -16.28
N GLN A 192 -12.97 8.52 -15.97
CA GLN A 192 -13.20 7.09 -16.24
C GLN A 192 -13.06 6.71 -17.73
N ILE A 193 -13.35 7.65 -18.64
CA ILE A 193 -13.15 7.45 -20.08
C ILE A 193 -11.65 7.30 -20.40
N ASP A 194 -10.80 8.08 -19.74
CA ASP A 194 -9.34 8.01 -19.90
C ASP A 194 -8.79 6.71 -19.32
N GLU A 195 -9.31 6.26 -18.17
CA GLU A 195 -8.94 4.97 -17.57
C GLU A 195 -9.23 3.81 -18.52
N LYS A 196 -10.42 3.82 -19.16
CA LYS A 196 -10.80 2.80 -20.17
C LYS A 196 -9.89 2.83 -21.38
N ARG A 197 -9.53 4.02 -21.87
CA ARG A 197 -8.64 4.20 -23.02
C ARG A 197 -7.22 3.71 -22.71
N LYS A 198 -6.70 4.06 -21.53
CA LYS A 198 -5.33 3.74 -21.08
C LYS A 198 -5.21 2.31 -20.52
N ARG A 199 -6.33 1.65 -20.22
CA ARG A 199 -6.41 0.30 -19.64
C ARG A 199 -5.80 0.19 -18.24
N TYR A 200 -5.71 1.32 -17.53
CA TYR A 200 -5.28 1.38 -16.14
C TYR A 200 -6.01 2.53 -15.43
N THR A 201 -6.08 2.45 -14.11
CA THR A 201 -6.63 3.53 -13.26
C THR A 201 -5.49 4.28 -12.58
N LYS A 202 -5.79 5.45 -12.03
CA LYS A 202 -4.84 6.24 -11.21
C LYS A 202 -4.24 5.45 -10.03
N PHE A 203 -4.97 4.47 -9.49
CA PHE A 203 -4.46 3.60 -8.42
C PHE A 203 -3.41 2.60 -8.92
N HIS A 204 -3.51 2.11 -10.17
CA HIS A 204 -2.47 1.27 -10.77
C HIS A 204 -1.16 2.06 -10.97
N VAL A 205 -1.27 3.33 -11.37
CA VAL A 205 -0.12 4.25 -11.45
C VAL A 205 0.48 4.47 -10.08
N GLY A 206 -0.33 4.78 -9.06
CA GLY A 206 0.12 4.91 -7.68
C GLY A 206 0.89 3.68 -7.19
N ALA A 207 0.35 2.47 -7.38
CA ALA A 207 1.02 1.22 -7.02
C ALA A 207 2.36 1.04 -7.75
N SER A 208 2.40 1.34 -9.07
CA SER A 208 3.64 1.26 -9.83
C SER A 208 4.70 2.24 -9.34
N LEU A 209 4.32 3.49 -9.06
CA LEU A 209 5.23 4.52 -8.56
C LEU A 209 5.78 4.17 -7.17
N ILE A 210 4.92 3.69 -6.26
CA ILE A 210 5.33 3.22 -4.92
C ILE A 210 6.32 2.08 -5.04
N ARG A 211 6.03 1.09 -5.91
CA ARG A 211 6.91 -0.05 -6.16
C ARG A 211 8.29 0.37 -6.63
N ASP A 212 8.38 1.36 -7.52
CA ASP A 212 9.66 1.85 -8.03
C ASP A 212 10.33 2.88 -7.10
N GLY A 213 9.63 3.38 -6.08
CA GLY A 213 10.15 4.35 -5.11
C GLY A 213 10.06 5.81 -5.54
N PHE A 214 9.14 6.14 -6.46
CA PHE A 214 8.94 7.49 -7.01
C PHE A 214 10.20 8.18 -7.60
N PRO A 215 11.06 7.51 -8.39
CA PRO A 215 12.17 8.19 -9.06
C PRO A 215 11.71 9.32 -9.99
N GLN A 216 10.50 9.20 -10.54
CA GLN A 216 9.87 10.24 -11.37
C GLN A 216 9.65 11.53 -10.58
N PHE A 217 9.25 11.46 -9.31
CA PHE A 217 9.02 12.65 -8.50
C PHE A 217 10.33 13.39 -8.20
N VAL A 218 11.39 12.64 -7.90
CA VAL A 218 12.74 13.21 -7.72
C VAL A 218 13.18 13.94 -8.99
N ALA A 219 13.06 13.28 -10.15
CA ALA A 219 13.43 13.88 -11.43
C ALA A 219 12.54 15.08 -11.80
N MET A 220 11.25 15.09 -11.43
CA MET A 220 10.37 16.24 -11.61
C MET A 220 10.81 17.44 -10.77
N LYS A 221 11.23 17.22 -9.53
CA LYS A 221 11.71 18.30 -8.64
C LYS A 221 13.05 18.86 -9.08
N GLU A 222 13.99 18.00 -9.46
CA GLU A 222 15.25 18.44 -10.05
C GLU A 222 15.04 19.25 -11.35
N LEU A 223 14.08 18.83 -12.18
CA LEU A 223 13.75 19.55 -13.40
C LEU A 223 13.05 20.89 -13.11
N GLU A 224 12.19 20.96 -12.09
CA GLU A 224 11.60 22.21 -11.60
C GLU A 224 12.68 23.20 -11.15
N GLU A 225 13.69 22.73 -10.42
CA GLU A 225 14.86 23.53 -10.02
C GLU A 225 15.66 24.04 -11.22
N HIS A 226 15.93 23.18 -12.21
CA HIS A 226 16.61 23.60 -13.44
C HIS A 226 15.79 24.62 -14.24
N VAL A 227 14.48 24.42 -14.38
CA VAL A 227 13.57 25.37 -15.04
C VAL A 227 13.60 26.73 -14.35
N HIS A 228 13.56 26.74 -13.01
CA HIS A 228 13.66 27.97 -12.22
C HIS A 228 15.02 28.64 -12.37
N ALA A 229 16.12 27.88 -12.32
CA ALA A 229 17.47 28.41 -12.49
C ALA A 229 17.69 29.00 -13.90
N ILE A 230 17.17 28.35 -14.95
CA ILE A 230 17.21 28.89 -16.30
C ILE A 230 16.39 30.19 -16.35
N SER A 231 15.14 30.16 -15.86
CA SER A 231 14.23 31.31 -15.81
C SER A 231 14.87 32.54 -15.16
N ASP A 232 15.47 32.38 -13.99
CA ASP A 232 15.99 33.49 -13.20
C ASP A 232 17.27 34.05 -13.81
N ARG A 233 18.15 33.20 -14.33
CA ARG A 233 19.45 33.62 -14.88
C ARG A 233 19.37 34.22 -16.28
N THR A 234 18.25 34.07 -16.97
CA THR A 234 18.00 34.65 -18.29
C THR A 234 17.20 35.96 -18.24
N TYR A 235 16.78 36.41 -17.05
CA TYR A 235 16.09 37.69 -16.83
C TYR A 235 17.01 38.69 -16.14
N ASP A 236 17.05 39.92 -16.63
CA ASP A 236 17.68 41.05 -15.95
C ASP A 236 16.61 42.00 -15.39
N LEU A 237 16.51 42.03 -14.06
CA LEU A 237 15.59 42.87 -13.29
C LEU A 237 15.88 44.37 -13.44
N GLU A 238 17.12 44.77 -13.66
CA GLU A 238 17.51 46.19 -13.72
C GLU A 238 17.14 46.79 -15.07
N THR A 239 17.33 46.03 -16.15
CA THR A 239 17.08 46.50 -17.52
C THR A 239 15.75 46.03 -18.10
N ASP A 240 14.99 45.22 -17.37
CA ASP A 240 13.79 44.51 -17.84
C ASP A 240 14.04 43.76 -19.16
N TYR A 241 15.24 43.17 -19.29
CA TYR A 241 15.63 42.44 -20.49
C TYR A 241 15.51 40.94 -20.24
N ASP A 242 14.80 40.26 -21.14
CA ASP A 242 14.59 38.83 -21.07
C ASP A 242 15.17 38.14 -22.30
N ASN A 243 16.07 37.18 -22.09
CA ASN A 243 16.55 36.32 -23.16
C ASN A 243 15.51 35.27 -23.58
N LEU A 244 14.51 35.02 -22.73
CA LEU A 244 13.40 34.13 -23.03
C LEU A 244 12.25 34.89 -23.66
N ASN A 245 11.58 34.26 -24.62
CA ASN A 245 10.35 34.79 -25.17
C ASN A 245 9.15 34.43 -24.27
N LYS A 246 8.00 35.07 -24.52
CA LYS A 246 6.77 34.85 -23.74
C LYS A 246 6.31 33.38 -23.72
N GLN A 247 6.44 32.66 -24.84
CA GLN A 247 6.03 31.26 -24.94
C GLN A 247 6.94 30.35 -24.12
N GLU A 248 8.25 30.61 -24.12
CA GLU A 248 9.25 29.90 -23.32
C GLU A 248 8.93 30.05 -21.81
N ARG A 249 8.65 31.29 -21.37
CA ARG A 249 8.20 31.59 -19.99
C ARG A 249 6.91 30.89 -19.62
N GLU A 250 5.93 30.90 -20.52
CA GLU A 250 4.64 30.26 -20.31
C GLU A 250 4.79 28.75 -20.16
N LEU A 251 5.59 28.11 -21.01
CA LEU A 251 5.88 26.68 -20.92
C LEU A 251 6.50 26.30 -19.57
N PHE A 252 7.44 27.11 -19.06
CA PHE A 252 8.07 26.87 -17.76
C PHE A 252 7.05 26.94 -16.61
N CYS A 253 6.15 27.92 -16.66
CA CYS A 253 5.05 28.06 -15.70
C CYS A 253 4.05 26.90 -15.78
N GLN A 254 3.70 26.47 -17.00
CA GLN A 254 2.81 25.33 -17.23
C GLN A 254 3.41 24.03 -16.67
N TYR A 255 4.71 23.79 -16.87
CA TYR A 255 5.40 22.62 -16.30
C TYR A 255 5.28 22.60 -14.77
N LYS A 256 5.59 23.72 -14.09
CA LYS A 256 5.44 23.85 -12.64
C LYS A 256 4.01 23.56 -12.17
N THR A 257 3.02 24.07 -12.90
CA THR A 257 1.60 23.83 -12.62
C THR A 257 1.25 22.34 -12.73
N GLN A 258 1.83 21.61 -13.71
CA GLN A 258 1.58 20.17 -13.83
C GLN A 258 2.24 19.36 -12.71
N VAL A 259 3.44 19.75 -12.25
CA VAL A 259 4.08 19.11 -11.08
C VAL A 259 3.22 19.31 -9.82
N ALA A 260 2.69 20.52 -9.61
CA ALA A 260 1.77 20.79 -8.50
C ALA A 260 0.50 19.93 -8.58
N ARG A 261 -0.13 19.86 -9.76
CA ARG A 261 -1.31 19.00 -9.98
C ARG A 261 -1.03 17.52 -9.73
N PHE A 262 0.15 17.03 -10.11
CA PHE A 262 0.56 15.67 -9.79
C PHE A 262 0.60 15.44 -8.28
N CYS A 263 1.13 16.40 -7.51
CA CYS A 263 1.13 16.34 -6.04
C CYS A 263 -0.29 16.37 -5.47
N ASP A 264 -1.16 17.25 -5.98
CA ASP A 264 -2.57 17.35 -5.56
C ASP A 264 -3.29 16.02 -5.79
N VAL A 265 -3.09 15.41 -6.96
CA VAL A 265 -3.63 14.09 -7.28
C VAL A 265 -3.12 13.01 -6.33
N MET A 266 -1.83 12.99 -6.01
CA MET A 266 -1.30 12.04 -5.03
C MET A 266 -1.88 12.27 -3.63
N SER A 267 -2.15 13.53 -3.26
CA SER A 267 -2.83 13.87 -2.00
C SER A 267 -4.28 13.40 -2.00
N ASP A 268 -5.03 13.62 -3.08
CA ASP A 268 -6.42 13.18 -3.22
C ASP A 268 -6.56 11.64 -3.17
N LEU A 269 -5.48 10.91 -3.47
CA LEU A 269 -5.42 9.46 -3.40
C LEU A 269 -4.91 8.93 -2.05
N ASP A 270 -4.63 9.80 -1.08
CA ASP A 270 -3.94 9.45 0.19
C ASP A 270 -2.56 8.80 -0.03
N LEU A 271 -1.88 9.16 -1.13
CA LEU A 271 -0.55 8.65 -1.51
C LEU A 271 0.58 9.67 -1.34
N TYR A 272 0.27 10.93 -0.98
CA TYR A 272 1.29 11.99 -0.89
C TYR A 272 2.34 11.71 0.20
N ASP A 273 1.92 11.32 1.40
CA ASP A 273 2.87 10.96 2.48
C ASP A 273 3.69 9.72 2.12
N ILE A 274 3.07 8.76 1.43
CA ILE A 274 3.76 7.56 0.92
C ILE A 274 4.83 7.96 -0.09
N MET A 275 4.51 8.87 -1.02
CA MET A 275 5.46 9.40 -1.99
C MET A 275 6.66 10.06 -1.31
N LEU A 276 6.42 10.95 -0.35
CA LEU A 276 7.51 11.61 0.38
C LEU A 276 8.38 10.60 1.13
N THR A 277 7.78 9.61 1.78
CA THR A 277 8.52 8.56 2.50
C THR A 277 9.30 7.66 1.54
N CYS A 278 8.75 7.34 0.36
CA CYS A 278 9.47 6.61 -0.69
C CYS A 278 10.73 7.35 -1.14
N VAL A 279 10.64 8.67 -1.27
CA VAL A 279 11.77 9.53 -1.67
C VAL A 279 12.82 9.59 -0.57
N GLU A 280 12.40 9.73 0.69
CA GLU A 280 13.30 9.71 1.86
C GLU A 280 14.12 8.42 1.91
N PHE A 281 13.47 7.27 1.67
CA PHE A 281 14.10 5.95 1.68
C PHE A 281 14.53 5.47 0.28
N LEU A 282 14.69 6.36 -0.71
CA LEU A 282 15.09 5.96 -2.06
C LEU A 282 16.52 5.38 -2.09
N HIS A 283 17.39 5.87 -1.22
CA HIS A 283 18.77 5.43 -1.10
C HIS A 283 18.97 4.63 0.19
N PRO A 284 19.41 3.36 0.13
CA PRO A 284 19.71 2.60 1.32
C PRO A 284 20.89 3.23 2.07
N PRO A 285 20.82 3.35 3.41
CA PRO A 285 21.96 3.79 4.21
C PRO A 285 23.13 2.80 4.08
N GLU A 286 24.36 3.32 4.11
CA GLU A 286 25.56 2.50 3.89
C GLU A 286 25.86 1.52 5.05
N ASN A 287 25.33 1.77 6.25
CA ASN A 287 25.54 0.93 7.44
C ASN A 287 24.22 0.80 8.24
N ASP A 288 23.47 -0.28 7.98
CA ASP A 288 22.21 -0.62 8.68
C ASP A 288 22.37 -2.00 9.37
N ASP A 289 23.31 -2.07 10.32
CA ASP A 289 23.58 -3.26 11.16
C ASP A 289 22.59 -3.40 12.35
N ASP A 290 21.56 -2.56 12.38
CA ASP A 290 20.58 -2.57 13.45
C ASP A 290 19.71 -3.84 13.45
N ASP A 291 19.42 -4.31 14.67
CA ASP A 291 18.57 -5.47 14.93
C ASP A 291 17.15 -5.27 14.36
N ASP A 292 16.64 -6.33 13.74
CA ASP A 292 15.54 -6.33 12.77
C ASP A 292 14.14 -6.37 13.44
N THR A 293 14.01 -5.88 14.67
CA THR A 293 12.78 -5.89 15.46
C THR A 293 11.78 -4.84 14.97
N GLU A 294 10.53 -5.25 14.74
CA GLU A 294 9.46 -4.41 14.20
C GLU A 294 8.35 -4.24 15.25
N GLU A 295 7.87 -3.02 15.48
CA GLU A 295 6.77 -2.75 16.41
C GLU A 295 5.41 -2.90 15.71
N LEU A 296 4.67 -3.94 16.06
CA LEU A 296 3.34 -4.28 15.57
C LEU A 296 2.24 -3.56 16.36
N THR A 297 1.17 -3.17 15.67
CA THR A 297 -0.08 -2.71 16.30
C THR A 297 -1.14 -3.77 16.09
N ILE A 298 -1.61 -4.37 17.17
CA ILE A 298 -2.62 -5.43 17.14
C ILE A 298 -3.82 -5.04 18.02
N PHE A 299 -4.95 -5.67 17.76
CA PHE A 299 -6.15 -5.52 18.57
C PHE A 299 -6.40 -6.80 19.34
N VAL A 300 -6.61 -6.71 20.65
CA VAL A 300 -6.93 -7.87 21.48
C VAL A 300 -8.32 -7.68 22.06
N LYS A 301 -9.19 -8.68 21.88
CA LYS A 301 -10.54 -8.66 22.45
C LYS A 301 -10.81 -9.91 23.25
N ARG A 302 -11.75 -9.80 24.19
CA ARG A 302 -12.27 -10.96 24.91
C ARG A 302 -13.17 -11.78 23.99
N TYR A 303 -12.93 -13.08 23.91
CA TYR A 303 -13.80 -14.01 23.23
C TYR A 303 -15.09 -14.17 24.05
N GLN A 304 -16.20 -13.69 23.50
CA GLN A 304 -17.52 -13.93 24.08
C GLN A 304 -18.08 -15.19 23.41
N ARG A 305 -18.20 -16.28 24.18
CA ARG A 305 -19.04 -17.41 23.75
C ARG A 305 -20.46 -16.89 23.66
N TYR A 306 -20.99 -16.76 22.45
CA TYR A 306 -22.42 -16.56 22.29
C TYR A 306 -23.11 -17.74 23.00
N ASN A 307 -23.93 -17.42 24.02
CA ASN A 307 -24.62 -18.39 24.86
C ASN A 307 -25.60 -19.32 24.10
N ASN A 308 -25.71 -19.19 22.77
CA ASN A 308 -26.53 -20.07 21.93
C ASN A 308 -26.00 -21.52 21.84
N GLN A 309 -24.88 -21.85 22.50
CA GLN A 309 -24.46 -23.24 22.76
C GLN A 309 -24.73 -23.74 24.19
N GLN A 310 -25.52 -23.03 25.00
CA GLN A 310 -26.16 -23.64 26.15
C GLN A 310 -27.11 -24.74 25.64
N GLY A 311 -26.63 -25.98 25.56
CA GLY A 311 -27.51 -27.15 25.46
C GLY A 311 -27.11 -28.29 24.53
N VAL A 312 -26.03 -28.23 23.74
CA VAL A 312 -25.56 -29.45 23.05
C VAL A 312 -24.60 -30.22 23.96
N ILE A 313 -25.14 -30.75 25.06
CA ILE A 313 -24.49 -31.84 25.79
C ILE A 313 -24.44 -33.02 24.81
N LYS A 314 -23.26 -33.28 24.22
CA LYS A 314 -23.02 -34.53 23.47
C LYS A 314 -23.03 -35.69 24.46
N ARG A 315 -24.23 -36.19 24.81
CA ARG A 315 -24.41 -37.42 25.57
C ARG A 315 -23.97 -38.58 24.68
N THR A 316 -22.76 -39.07 24.89
CA THR A 316 -22.27 -40.28 24.24
C THR A 316 -22.72 -41.47 25.08
N TYR A 317 -23.83 -42.08 24.68
CA TYR A 317 -24.28 -43.34 25.25
C TYR A 317 -23.47 -44.47 24.63
N SER A 318 -22.54 -45.05 25.37
CA SER A 318 -21.85 -46.28 24.97
C SER A 318 -22.75 -47.49 25.25
N ASN A 319 -23.74 -47.72 24.39
CA ASN A 319 -24.45 -49.00 24.35
C ASN A 319 -23.81 -49.86 23.24
N GLY A 320 -23.18 -50.96 23.64
CA GLY A 320 -22.90 -52.05 22.71
C GLY A 320 -24.15 -52.90 22.57
N THR A 321 -24.64 -53.05 21.32
CA THR A 321 -25.26 -54.27 20.75
C THR A 321 -25.68 -54.04 19.29
N ASP A 322 -25.54 -55.11 18.51
CA ASP A 322 -25.77 -55.33 17.08
C ASP A 322 -27.19 -55.07 16.52
N THR A 323 -27.25 -54.91 15.18
CA THR A 323 -28.38 -55.20 14.22
C THR A 323 -29.67 -54.37 14.38
N THR A 324 -30.40 -53.90 13.37
CA THR A 324 -30.82 -54.45 12.05
C THR A 324 -31.46 -53.33 11.20
N ASN A 325 -31.57 -53.59 9.89
CA ASN A 325 -32.24 -52.80 8.83
C ASN A 325 -33.69 -52.38 9.13
N SER A 326 -34.12 -51.24 8.56
CA SER A 326 -35.35 -51.17 7.72
C SER A 326 -35.48 -49.79 7.05
N GLU A 327 -35.63 -49.84 5.73
CA GLU A 327 -36.15 -48.79 4.84
C GLU A 327 -37.58 -48.39 5.24
N THR A 328 -37.96 -47.13 5.03
CA THR A 328 -39.26 -46.75 4.44
C THR A 328 -39.31 -45.25 4.15
N ASP A 329 -39.78 -44.97 2.94
CA ASP A 329 -40.26 -43.70 2.40
C ASP A 329 -41.21 -42.93 3.32
N SER A 330 -41.21 -41.60 3.24
CA SER A 330 -42.43 -40.83 2.94
C SER A 330 -42.17 -39.33 2.88
N ASP A 331 -42.46 -38.78 1.70
CA ASP A 331 -42.63 -37.37 1.42
C ASP A 331 -43.69 -36.73 2.33
N ASN A 332 -43.34 -35.61 2.98
CA ASN A 332 -44.31 -34.61 3.39
C ASN A 332 -43.58 -33.31 3.77
N GLU A 333 -43.50 -32.37 2.82
CA GLU A 333 -43.19 -30.96 3.10
C GLU A 333 -44.48 -30.22 3.47
N PRO A 334 -44.60 -29.67 4.70
CA PRO A 334 -45.58 -28.63 4.98
C PRO A 334 -44.98 -27.25 4.65
N SER A 335 -45.58 -26.59 3.67
CA SER A 335 -45.40 -25.16 3.37
C SER A 335 -45.79 -24.33 4.61
N PHE A 336 -44.80 -23.89 5.38
CA PHE A 336 -44.97 -22.98 6.51
C PHE A 336 -44.98 -21.53 5.99
N ARG A 337 -46.15 -20.87 6.04
CA ARG A 337 -46.27 -19.42 5.89
C ARG A 337 -45.69 -18.77 7.15
N GLY A 338 -44.54 -18.13 7.01
CA GLY A 338 -43.93 -17.34 8.08
C GLY A 338 -44.64 -16.00 8.22
N ASP A 339 -45.29 -15.81 9.36
CA ASP A 339 -45.67 -14.48 9.85
C ASP A 339 -44.39 -13.70 10.20
N GLU A 340 -44.31 -12.46 9.71
CA GLU A 340 -43.23 -11.52 9.99
C GLU A 340 -43.32 -11.07 11.46
N GLU A 341 -42.78 -11.88 12.36
CA GLU A 341 -42.50 -11.42 13.73
C GLU A 341 -41.32 -10.45 13.69
N ASP A 342 -41.64 -9.19 14.03
CA ASP A 342 -40.76 -8.07 14.31
C ASP A 342 -39.77 -8.45 15.43
N SER A 343 -38.71 -9.17 15.04
CA SER A 343 -37.60 -9.53 15.91
C SER A 343 -36.79 -8.27 16.19
N GLY A 344 -37.19 -7.57 17.25
CA GLY A 344 -36.43 -6.47 17.83
C GLY A 344 -34.99 -6.90 18.04
N VAL A 345 -34.13 -6.53 17.10
CA VAL A 345 -32.70 -6.80 17.12
C VAL A 345 -32.15 -6.06 18.32
N MET A 346 -32.00 -6.77 19.45
CA MET A 346 -31.30 -6.23 20.61
C MET A 346 -29.89 -5.88 20.14
N SER A 347 -29.60 -4.59 20.07
CA SER A 347 -28.29 -4.09 19.69
C SER A 347 -27.28 -4.61 20.71
N VAL A 348 -26.50 -5.61 20.29
CA VAL A 348 -25.41 -6.16 21.10
C VAL A 348 -24.44 -5.00 21.34
N PRO A 349 -24.14 -4.63 22.60
CA PRO A 349 -23.20 -3.55 22.88
C PRO A 349 -21.83 -3.86 22.23
N PRO A 350 -21.15 -2.85 21.67
CA PRO A 350 -19.90 -3.06 20.96
C PRO A 350 -18.85 -3.68 21.89
N VAL A 351 -18.26 -4.79 21.45
CA VAL A 351 -17.18 -5.47 22.17
C VAL A 351 -15.95 -4.56 22.19
N LEU A 352 -15.52 -4.15 23.38
CA LEU A 352 -14.30 -3.36 23.58
C LEU A 352 -13.07 -4.20 23.19
N ALA A 353 -12.35 -3.76 22.16
CA ALA A 353 -11.03 -4.26 21.81
C ALA A 353 -9.96 -3.32 22.38
N VAL A 354 -8.88 -3.88 22.92
CA VAL A 354 -7.71 -3.15 23.39
C VAL A 354 -6.71 -3.06 22.25
N LYS A 355 -6.29 -1.83 21.90
CA LYS A 355 -5.21 -1.57 20.94
C LYS A 355 -3.87 -1.71 21.67
N LEU A 356 -2.94 -2.47 21.10
CA LEU A 356 -1.62 -2.72 21.70
C LEU A 356 -0.51 -2.56 20.66
N ASP A 357 0.53 -1.82 21.02
CA ASP A 357 1.78 -1.70 20.25
C ASP A 357 2.87 -2.58 20.91
N VAL A 358 3.40 -3.56 20.19
CA VAL A 358 4.33 -4.61 20.70
C VAL A 358 5.32 -5.02 19.63
N GLU A 359 6.54 -5.39 20.02
CA GLU A 359 7.53 -5.93 19.08
C GLU A 359 7.08 -7.27 18.48
N ASP A 360 7.42 -7.53 17.23
CA ASP A 360 7.07 -8.78 16.54
C ASP A 360 7.84 -10.00 17.07
N SER A 361 8.95 -9.75 17.77
CA SER A 361 9.70 -10.69 18.60
C SER A 361 8.94 -11.08 19.88
N GLU A 362 7.93 -10.31 20.28
CA GLU A 362 7.22 -10.51 21.54
C GLU A 362 6.45 -11.84 21.51
N THR A 363 6.47 -12.54 22.64
CA THR A 363 5.74 -13.80 22.79
C THR A 363 4.27 -13.54 23.04
N LEU A 364 3.40 -14.41 22.54
CA LEU A 364 1.96 -14.29 22.79
C LEU A 364 1.59 -14.32 24.27
N ALA A 365 2.39 -15.02 25.08
CA ALA A 365 2.22 -15.04 26.52
C ALA A 365 2.32 -13.64 27.10
N ASN A 366 3.37 -12.89 26.75
CA ASN A 366 3.59 -11.54 27.24
C ASN A 366 2.50 -10.58 26.73
N VAL A 367 2.15 -10.66 25.45
CA VAL A 367 1.03 -9.90 24.86
C VAL A 367 -0.27 -10.13 25.65
N ALA A 368 -0.60 -11.39 25.95
CA ALA A 368 -1.81 -11.71 26.69
C ALA A 368 -1.75 -11.23 28.15
N TYR A 369 -0.59 -11.25 28.80
CA TYR A 369 -0.44 -10.68 30.15
C TYR A 369 -0.64 -9.15 30.16
N LEU A 370 -0.12 -8.43 29.16
CA LEU A 370 -0.23 -6.97 29.06
C LEU A 370 -1.70 -6.51 29.02
N VAL A 371 -2.55 -7.21 28.29
CA VAL A 371 -3.96 -6.81 28.08
C VAL A 371 -4.96 -7.55 28.96
N ALA A 372 -4.51 -8.53 29.76
CA ALA A 372 -5.40 -9.37 30.55
C ALA A 372 -6.25 -8.57 31.53
N GLN A 373 -5.62 -7.64 32.25
CA GLN A 373 -6.30 -6.82 33.25
C GLN A 373 -7.35 -5.90 32.60
N ASP A 374 -7.00 -5.28 31.48
CA ASP A 374 -7.89 -4.36 30.74
C ASP A 374 -9.11 -5.08 30.15
N LEU A 375 -8.96 -6.37 29.81
CA LEU A 375 -10.04 -7.24 29.35
C LEU A 375 -10.82 -7.91 30.50
N GLY A 376 -10.48 -7.59 31.76
CA GLY A 376 -11.14 -8.08 32.96
C GLY A 376 -10.78 -9.53 33.32
N PHE A 377 -9.62 -10.02 32.90
CA PHE A 377 -9.08 -11.31 33.34
C PHE A 377 -8.22 -11.12 34.60
N HIS A 378 -8.54 -11.85 35.66
CA HIS A 378 -7.75 -11.86 36.89
C HIS A 378 -6.72 -13.00 36.86
N LEU A 379 -5.63 -12.85 36.10
CA LEU A 379 -4.61 -13.89 36.01
C LEU A 379 -3.79 -14.01 37.30
N LYS A 380 -3.32 -15.23 37.60
CA LYS A 380 -2.29 -15.44 38.62
C LYS A 380 -0.93 -14.91 38.11
N PRO A 381 -0.03 -14.47 39.02
CA PRO A 381 1.28 -13.95 38.66
C PRO A 381 2.06 -14.89 37.73
N GLN A 382 2.89 -14.31 36.86
CA GLN A 382 3.62 -14.98 35.78
C GLN A 382 4.48 -16.16 36.27
N ASP A 383 5.03 -16.07 37.48
CA ASP A 383 5.89 -17.10 38.06
C ASP A 383 5.12 -18.32 38.61
N ALA A 384 3.81 -18.21 38.78
CA ALA A 384 3.02 -19.22 39.50
C ALA A 384 2.44 -20.31 38.59
N LEU A 385 2.07 -20.00 37.35
CA LEU A 385 1.36 -20.92 36.43
C LEU A 385 1.59 -20.53 34.97
N ASP A 386 1.60 -21.55 34.10
CA ASP A 386 1.67 -21.35 32.65
C ASP A 386 0.46 -20.56 32.14
N ILE A 387 0.65 -19.50 31.35
CA ILE A 387 -0.48 -18.75 30.78
C ILE A 387 -1.42 -19.64 29.96
N SER A 388 -0.90 -20.69 29.32
CA SER A 388 -1.71 -21.67 28.57
C SER A 388 -2.67 -22.46 29.46
N SER A 389 -2.43 -22.51 30.77
CA SER A 389 -3.33 -23.11 31.76
C SER A 389 -4.44 -22.15 32.21
N GLN A 390 -4.31 -20.85 31.91
CA GLN A 390 -5.26 -19.81 32.35
C GLN A 390 -6.04 -19.21 31.19
N LEU A 391 -5.41 -19.08 30.02
CA LEU A 391 -5.99 -18.48 28.82
C LEU A 391 -5.76 -19.33 27.59
N THR A 392 -6.76 -19.32 26.72
CA THR A 392 -6.68 -19.79 25.33
C THR A 392 -6.58 -18.56 24.43
N ILE A 393 -5.51 -18.51 23.64
CA ILE A 393 -5.27 -17.43 22.67
C ILE A 393 -5.64 -17.94 21.28
N ARG A 394 -6.47 -17.19 20.55
CA ARG A 394 -6.82 -17.50 19.16
C ARG A 394 -6.46 -16.34 18.24
N HIS A 395 -5.94 -16.67 17.07
CA HIS A 395 -5.74 -15.74 15.95
C HIS A 395 -6.67 -16.17 14.81
N GLY A 396 -7.53 -15.24 14.35
CA GLY A 396 -8.62 -15.56 13.42
C GLY A 396 -9.71 -16.46 14.02
N ASN A 397 -10.40 -17.23 13.17
CA ASN A 397 -11.57 -18.01 13.58
C ASN A 397 -11.27 -19.40 14.15
N GLU A 398 -10.07 -19.96 13.94
CA GLU A 398 -9.92 -21.42 14.08
C GLU A 398 -8.66 -21.91 14.82
N ASN A 399 -7.61 -21.11 14.96
CA ASN A 399 -6.34 -21.61 15.49
C ASN A 399 -6.12 -21.25 16.96
N VAL A 400 -6.34 -22.22 17.85
CA VAL A 400 -5.83 -22.18 19.23
C VAL A 400 -4.31 -22.31 19.21
N VAL A 401 -3.62 -21.32 19.77
CA VAL A 401 -2.15 -21.34 19.79
C VAL A 401 -1.66 -22.28 20.90
N LYS A 402 -0.94 -23.33 20.50
CA LYS A 402 -0.51 -24.41 21.42
C LYS A 402 0.68 -24.06 22.32
N LYS A 403 1.53 -23.10 21.95
CA LYS A 403 2.78 -22.78 22.67
C LYS A 403 3.00 -21.27 22.85
N PRO A 404 2.08 -20.57 23.55
CA PRO A 404 2.10 -19.11 23.62
C PRO A 404 3.37 -18.50 24.26
N LYS A 405 4.11 -19.26 25.08
CA LYS A 405 5.36 -18.80 25.71
C LYS A 405 6.56 -18.71 24.76
N THR A 406 6.60 -19.54 23.73
CA THR A 406 7.74 -19.59 22.79
C THR A 406 7.38 -19.05 21.42
N THR A 407 6.09 -19.04 21.11
CA THR A 407 5.56 -18.56 19.84
C THR A 407 5.48 -17.04 19.87
N THR A 408 6.27 -16.40 19.01
CA THR A 408 6.26 -14.95 18.82
C THR A 408 5.19 -14.53 17.83
N LEU A 409 4.85 -13.23 17.80
CA LEU A 409 3.92 -12.66 16.82
C LEU A 409 4.38 -12.92 15.38
N ARG A 410 5.69 -12.71 15.12
CA ARG A 410 6.33 -12.98 13.82
C ARG A 410 6.15 -14.43 13.38
N GLN A 411 6.33 -15.40 14.28
CA GLN A 411 6.21 -16.83 13.94
C GLN A 411 4.79 -17.25 13.53
N LEU A 412 3.77 -16.51 13.96
CA LEU A 412 2.38 -16.76 13.57
C LEU A 412 1.95 -15.99 12.34
N GLY A 413 2.81 -15.14 11.77
CA GLY A 413 2.43 -14.23 10.71
C GLY A 413 1.34 -13.25 11.17
N ILE A 414 1.37 -12.84 12.43
CA ILE A 414 0.47 -11.79 12.93
C ILE A 414 0.93 -10.45 12.35
N GLU A 415 0.01 -9.73 11.74
CA GLU A 415 0.27 -8.46 11.08
C GLU A 415 -0.46 -7.29 11.76
N HIS A 416 -0.19 -6.08 11.27
CA HIS A 416 -0.88 -4.88 11.75
C HIS A 416 -2.39 -4.96 11.58
N GLY A 417 -3.11 -4.55 12.61
CA GLY A 417 -4.56 -4.54 12.62
C GLY A 417 -5.19 -5.93 12.78
N ASP A 418 -4.39 -6.98 12.93
CA ASP A 418 -4.92 -8.30 13.27
C ASP A 418 -5.58 -8.29 14.64
N VAL A 419 -6.61 -9.12 14.75
CA VAL A 419 -7.40 -9.25 15.98
C VAL A 419 -7.08 -10.58 16.64
N LEU A 420 -6.48 -10.52 17.82
CA LEU A 420 -6.37 -11.65 18.72
C LEU A 420 -7.61 -11.74 19.62
N THR A 421 -8.00 -12.97 19.92
CA THR A 421 -9.07 -13.23 20.89
C THR A 421 -8.53 -14.02 22.06
N LEU A 422 -8.84 -13.54 23.27
CA LEU A 422 -8.49 -14.20 24.53
C LEU A 422 -9.73 -14.82 25.16
N GLU A 423 -9.61 -16.07 25.58
CA GLU A 423 -10.67 -16.84 26.23
C GLU A 423 -10.10 -17.46 27.51
N LEU A 424 -10.91 -17.61 28.57
CA LEU A 424 -10.48 -18.39 29.74
C LEU A 424 -10.24 -19.85 29.32
N ALA A 425 -9.11 -20.42 29.75
CA ALA A 425 -8.83 -21.83 29.53
C ALA A 425 -9.83 -22.66 30.35
N MET A 426 -10.74 -23.34 29.64
CA MET A 426 -11.68 -24.25 30.27
C MET A 426 -10.99 -25.59 30.53
N MET A 427 -11.17 -26.15 31.72
CA MET A 427 -10.63 -27.44 32.09
C MET A 427 -11.64 -28.55 31.76
N PRO A 428 -11.25 -29.59 31.00
CA PRO A 428 -12.10 -30.75 30.79
C PRO A 428 -12.16 -31.57 32.08
N VAL A 429 -13.37 -31.75 32.61
CA VAL A 429 -13.66 -32.55 33.79
C VAL A 429 -14.58 -33.70 33.41
N LYS A 430 -14.21 -34.91 33.83
CA LYS A 430 -15.07 -36.09 33.75
C LYS A 430 -15.98 -36.14 34.97
N VAL A 431 -17.27 -35.97 34.75
CA VAL A 431 -18.30 -36.05 35.79
C VAL A 431 -19.04 -37.37 35.62
N ARG A 432 -19.04 -38.20 36.66
CA ARG A 432 -19.85 -39.43 36.68
C ARG A 432 -21.20 -39.13 37.32
N GLN A 433 -22.25 -39.11 36.52
CA GLN A 433 -23.62 -38.96 36.98
C GLN A 433 -24.23 -40.35 37.22
N ILE A 434 -24.87 -40.53 38.38
CA ILE A 434 -25.65 -41.73 38.68
C ILE A 434 -27.11 -41.34 38.51
N MET A 435 -27.76 -41.92 37.51
CA MET A 435 -29.17 -41.70 37.22
C MET A 435 -30.06 -42.40 38.28
N GLU A 436 -31.33 -42.01 38.38
CA GLU A 436 -32.28 -42.60 39.34
C GLU A 436 -32.45 -44.12 39.18
N ASN A 437 -32.26 -44.64 37.97
CA ASN A 437 -32.29 -46.07 37.66
C ASN A 437 -30.97 -46.81 38.00
N GLY A 438 -30.00 -46.15 38.63
CA GLY A 438 -28.69 -46.70 38.98
C GLY A 438 -27.67 -46.73 37.85
N VAL A 439 -28.03 -46.32 36.62
CA VAL A 439 -27.11 -46.27 35.48
C VAL A 439 -26.08 -45.16 35.67
N ARG A 440 -24.81 -45.49 35.42
CA ARG A 440 -23.68 -44.54 35.50
C ARG A 440 -23.41 -43.97 34.11
N VAL A 441 -23.41 -42.64 34.00
CA VAL A 441 -23.08 -41.90 32.78
C VAL A 441 -21.84 -41.05 33.05
N ASP A 442 -20.79 -41.23 32.26
CA ASP A 442 -19.58 -40.41 32.33
C ASP A 442 -19.73 -39.25 31.32
N LEU A 443 -19.80 -38.02 31.81
CA LEU A 443 -19.93 -36.79 31.04
C LEU A 443 -18.57 -36.08 30.97
N ASN A 444 -18.19 -35.58 29.79
CA ASN A 444 -17.05 -34.68 29.65
C ASN A 444 -17.56 -33.24 29.60
N VAL A 445 -17.35 -32.50 30.68
CA VAL A 445 -17.80 -31.10 30.80
C VAL A 445 -16.58 -30.19 30.80
N LEU A 446 -16.65 -29.08 30.07
CA LEU A 446 -15.65 -28.02 30.13
C LEU A 446 -16.07 -27.04 31.22
N VAL A 447 -15.28 -26.90 32.27
CA VAL A 447 -15.55 -25.96 33.36
C VAL A 447 -14.47 -24.92 33.52
N ASP A 448 -14.88 -23.73 33.94
CA ASP A 448 -13.95 -22.71 34.40
C ASP A 448 -13.28 -23.25 35.68
N PRO A 449 -11.94 -23.36 35.74
CA PRO A 449 -11.24 -23.81 36.94
C PRO A 449 -11.46 -22.90 38.16
N LYS A 450 -11.97 -21.68 37.97
CA LYS A 450 -12.38 -20.76 39.04
C LYS A 450 -13.88 -20.76 39.31
N GLY A 451 -14.64 -21.46 38.49
CA GLY A 451 -16.08 -21.65 38.70
C GLY A 451 -16.35 -22.37 40.01
N THR A 452 -17.49 -22.06 40.60
CA THR A 452 -17.95 -22.75 41.81
C THR A 452 -18.44 -24.16 41.45
N ILE A 453 -18.51 -25.05 42.45
CA ILE A 453 -19.14 -26.37 42.27
C ILE A 453 -20.60 -26.23 41.79
N ARG A 454 -21.28 -25.12 42.14
CA ARG A 454 -22.62 -24.82 41.63
C ARG A 454 -22.62 -24.61 40.11
N ASP A 455 -21.61 -23.95 39.56
CA ASP A 455 -21.48 -23.73 38.12
C ASP A 455 -21.20 -25.05 37.38
N LEU A 456 -20.36 -25.92 37.98
CA LEU A 456 -20.16 -27.29 37.48
C LEU A 456 -21.47 -28.09 37.50
N LYS A 457 -22.25 -27.99 38.59
CA LYS A 457 -23.54 -28.66 38.71
C LYS A 457 -24.52 -28.17 37.64
N PHE A 458 -24.57 -26.86 37.41
CA PHE A 458 -25.39 -26.24 36.37
C PHE A 458 -24.94 -26.62 34.95
N ALA A 459 -23.65 -26.88 34.72
CA ALA A 459 -23.15 -27.35 33.44
C ALA A 459 -23.40 -28.85 33.18
N VAL A 460 -23.71 -29.61 34.23
CA VAL A 460 -23.98 -31.06 34.18
C VAL A 460 -25.48 -31.34 34.09
N GLU A 461 -26.29 -30.52 34.75
CA GLU A 461 -27.76 -30.47 34.61
C GLU A 461 -28.17 -30.01 33.21
#